data_AF-A0A7L3SGI4-F1
#
_entry.id   AF-A0A7L3SGI4-F1
#
_cell.length_a   1.000
_cell.length_b   1.000
_cell.length_c   1.000
_cell.angle_alpha   90.00
_cell.angle_beta   90.00
_cell.angle_gamma   90.00
#
_symmetry.space_group_name_H-M   'P 1'
#
loop_
_entity.id
_entity.type
_entity.pdbx_description
1 polymer ?
#
loop_
_entity_poly.entity_id
_entity_poly.type
_entity_poly.pdbx_seq_one_letter_code
_entity_poly.pdbx_strand_id
1 'polypeptide(L)'
;FTEMPTDNFVESSFWNFDALFQPQQHPARDQHDTFFLQDPAEAPELPTGYTAKVKKVHSQGGYGSQGYKYDWRLEEARKNLLRTHTTSASARALYRLAHQEKFSPVKYFSIDRVFRNESLDATHLAEFHQVEGVVADRGLTLGHLMGILRQFFSKLGMGGPPGRGQGAPQGPPSLPTLSPGITQLRFKPAYNPYTEPSMEVFSYHEGLKKWVEVGNSGIFRP
;
A
#
# COMPACT_ATOMS: atom_id res chain seq x y z
N PHE A 1 0.80 12.95 10.05
CA PHE A 1 0.36 12.42 8.76
C PHE A 1 -0.85 13.24 8.34
N THR A 2 -0.92 13.64 7.08
CA THR A 2 -2.02 14.40 6.50
C THR A 2 -2.86 13.46 5.65
N GLU A 3 -4.18 13.54 5.76
CA GLU A 3 -5.07 12.65 5.00
C GLU A 3 -5.05 13.02 3.51
N MET A 4 -4.98 12.02 2.64
CA MET A 4 -5.10 12.19 1.19
C MET A 4 -6.55 12.08 0.77
N PRO A 5 -7.01 12.86 -0.23
CA PRO A 5 -8.30 12.63 -0.84
C PRO A 5 -8.29 11.30 -1.58
N THR A 6 -9.32 10.49 -1.36
CA THR A 6 -9.50 9.17 -1.97
C THR A 6 -10.87 9.00 -2.64
N ASP A 7 -11.58 10.11 -2.88
CA ASP A 7 -12.97 10.23 -3.37
C ASP A 7 -13.18 9.72 -4.82
N ASN A 8 -12.64 8.55 -5.14
CA ASN A 8 -12.73 7.89 -6.43
C ASN A 8 -12.65 6.36 -6.28
N PHE A 9 -13.79 5.68 -6.37
CA PHE A 9 -13.82 4.21 -6.46
C PHE A 9 -13.35 3.73 -7.84
N VAL A 10 -13.70 4.48 -8.87
CA VAL A 10 -13.21 4.24 -10.23
C VAL A 10 -11.79 4.81 -10.36
N GLU A 11 -10.89 3.98 -10.86
CA GLU A 11 -9.51 4.37 -11.15
C GLU A 11 -9.12 3.87 -12.54
N SER A 12 -8.27 4.61 -13.24
CA SER A 12 -7.71 4.11 -14.50
C SER A 12 -6.63 3.07 -14.23
N SER A 13 -6.51 2.08 -15.08
CA SER A 13 -5.43 1.07 -15.01
C SER A 13 -4.04 1.72 -14.99
N PHE A 14 -3.90 2.89 -15.62
CA PHE A 14 -2.70 3.71 -15.52
C PHE A 14 -2.35 4.06 -14.07
N TRP A 15 -3.26 4.67 -13.31
CA TRP A 15 -2.99 5.09 -11.92
C TRP A 15 -2.98 3.91 -10.95
N ASN A 16 -3.79 2.89 -11.21
CA ASN A 16 -3.87 1.71 -10.35
C ASN A 16 -2.67 0.78 -10.53
N PHE A 17 -2.05 0.71 -11.71
CA PHE A 17 -0.98 -0.24 -11.98
C PHE A 17 0.26 0.40 -12.62
N ASP A 18 0.11 1.03 -13.78
CA ASP A 18 1.25 1.44 -14.59
C ASP A 18 2.13 2.52 -13.92
N ALA A 19 1.50 3.51 -13.26
CA ALA A 19 2.17 4.58 -12.53
C ALA A 19 2.97 4.07 -11.31
N LEU A 20 2.58 2.90 -10.78
CA LEU A 20 3.29 2.20 -9.72
C LEU A 20 4.37 1.26 -10.27
N PHE A 21 4.66 1.29 -11.57
CA PHE A 21 5.62 0.39 -12.20
C PHE A 21 5.20 -1.10 -12.12
N GLN A 22 3.90 -1.41 -11.99
CA GLN A 22 3.40 -2.78 -12.10
C GLN A 22 3.17 -3.15 -13.57
N PRO A 23 3.78 -4.23 -14.10
CA PRO A 23 3.75 -4.54 -15.53
C PRO A 23 2.36 -4.95 -16.02
N GLN A 24 2.06 -4.74 -17.31
CA GLN A 24 0.73 -5.03 -17.90
C GLN A 24 0.37 -6.52 -17.93
N GLN A 25 1.36 -7.39 -17.98
CA GLN A 25 1.21 -8.85 -17.91
C GLN A 25 1.09 -9.40 -16.48
N HIS A 26 1.04 -8.53 -15.46
CA HIS A 26 0.95 -8.98 -14.06
C HIS A 26 -0.39 -9.68 -13.79
N PRO A 27 -0.43 -10.86 -13.14
CA PRO A 27 -1.67 -11.62 -12.90
C PRO A 27 -2.78 -10.81 -12.22
N ALA A 28 -2.43 -9.96 -11.24
CA ALA A 28 -3.40 -9.08 -10.58
C ALA A 28 -4.17 -8.12 -11.51
N ARG A 29 -3.79 -7.99 -12.79
CA ARG A 29 -4.51 -7.21 -13.80
C ARG A 29 -5.49 -8.06 -14.62
N ASP A 30 -5.61 -9.35 -14.34
CA ASP A 30 -6.58 -10.24 -14.97
C ASP A 30 -8.00 -9.91 -14.51
N GLN A 31 -8.99 -10.18 -15.35
CA GLN A 31 -10.41 -10.06 -15.03
C GLN A 31 -10.82 -10.98 -13.87
N HIS A 32 -10.07 -12.07 -13.66
CA HIS A 32 -10.25 -12.94 -12.52
C HIS A 32 -9.87 -12.29 -11.18
N ASP A 33 -9.05 -11.24 -11.15
CA ASP A 33 -8.59 -10.58 -9.92
C ASP A 33 -9.12 -9.13 -9.78
N THR A 34 -9.49 -8.50 -10.90
CA THR A 34 -9.86 -7.08 -10.98
C THR A 34 -11.23 -6.87 -11.60
N PHE A 35 -12.06 -6.05 -10.96
CA PHE A 35 -13.32 -5.57 -11.52
C PHE A 35 -13.08 -4.43 -12.52
N PHE A 36 -13.03 -4.76 -13.81
CA PHE A 36 -13.02 -3.77 -14.90
C PHE A 36 -14.43 -3.22 -15.16
N LEU A 37 -14.50 -1.95 -15.54
CA LEU A 37 -15.77 -1.31 -15.87
C LEU A 37 -16.19 -1.59 -17.31
N GLN A 38 -17.50 -1.78 -17.49
CA GLN A 38 -18.13 -1.77 -18.81
C GLN A 38 -18.54 -0.35 -19.22
N ASP A 39 -18.94 0.50 -18.28
CA ASP A 39 -19.31 1.90 -18.51
C ASP A 39 -19.00 2.75 -17.26
N PRO A 40 -18.17 3.81 -17.34
CA PRO A 40 -17.30 4.14 -18.47
C PRO A 40 -16.11 3.17 -18.56
N ALA A 41 -15.96 2.44 -19.68
CA ALA A 41 -14.89 1.45 -19.85
C ALA A 41 -13.49 2.06 -19.93
N GLU A 42 -13.35 3.27 -20.45
CA GLU A 42 -12.06 3.94 -20.64
C GLU A 42 -12.00 5.28 -19.91
N ALA A 43 -10.82 5.59 -19.36
CA ALA A 43 -10.50 6.89 -18.83
C ALA A 43 -10.47 7.93 -19.97
N PRO A 44 -11.19 9.05 -19.84
CA PRO A 44 -11.24 10.05 -20.89
C PRO A 44 -9.85 10.64 -21.15
N GLU A 45 -9.11 10.94 -20.08
CA GLU A 45 -7.80 11.59 -20.13
C GLU A 45 -6.78 10.91 -19.22
N LEU A 46 -5.52 10.90 -19.69
CA LEU A 46 -4.34 10.53 -18.92
C LEU A 46 -3.30 11.66 -19.05
N PRO A 47 -2.42 11.87 -18.04
CA PRO A 47 -1.43 12.94 -18.07
C PRO A 47 -0.36 12.66 -19.15
N THR A 48 -0.55 13.18 -20.37
CA THR A 48 0.19 12.79 -21.58
C THR A 48 1.71 12.75 -21.39
N GLY A 49 2.29 13.79 -20.81
CA GLY A 49 3.73 13.88 -20.58
C GLY A 49 4.26 12.84 -19.57
N TYR A 50 3.48 12.51 -18.56
CA TYR A 50 3.84 11.48 -17.58
C TYR A 50 3.60 10.08 -18.13
N THR A 51 2.47 9.85 -18.83
CA THR A 51 2.17 8.59 -19.50
C THR A 51 3.25 8.22 -20.51
N ALA A 52 3.79 9.17 -21.28
CA ALA A 52 4.90 8.92 -22.19
C ALA A 52 6.19 8.48 -21.46
N LYS A 53 6.49 9.09 -20.30
CA LYS A 53 7.63 8.67 -19.46
C LYS A 53 7.43 7.26 -18.90
N VAL A 54 6.25 6.97 -18.37
CA VAL A 54 5.88 5.63 -17.86
C VAL A 54 6.02 4.59 -18.97
N LYS A 55 5.43 4.83 -20.16
CA LYS A 55 5.59 3.95 -21.33
C LYS A 55 7.05 3.65 -21.64
N LYS A 56 7.89 4.70 -21.69
CA LYS A 56 9.32 4.56 -21.99
C LYS A 56 10.02 3.69 -20.94
N VAL A 57 9.84 3.98 -19.65
CA VAL A 57 10.55 3.26 -18.57
C VAL A 57 10.07 1.81 -18.45
N HIS A 58 8.77 1.54 -18.63
CA HIS A 58 8.23 0.18 -18.65
C HIS A 58 8.82 -0.65 -19.79
N SER A 59 8.88 -0.10 -21.00
CA SER A 59 9.30 -0.84 -22.19
C SER A 59 10.82 -0.88 -22.39
N GLN A 60 11.50 0.25 -22.30
CA GLN A 60 12.90 0.44 -22.69
C GLN A 60 13.83 0.66 -21.49
N GLY A 61 13.28 0.91 -20.30
CA GLY A 61 14.05 1.32 -19.13
C GLY A 61 14.35 2.81 -19.08
N GLY A 62 15.10 3.19 -18.06
CA GLY A 62 15.37 4.57 -17.66
C GLY A 62 15.69 4.66 -16.18
N TYR A 63 16.25 5.79 -15.74
CA TYR A 63 16.56 6.04 -14.32
C TYR A 63 17.43 4.95 -13.65
N GLY A 64 18.30 4.29 -14.43
CA GLY A 64 19.15 3.18 -13.97
C GLY A 64 18.49 1.79 -14.06
N SER A 65 17.19 1.71 -14.39
CA SER A 65 16.47 0.46 -14.64
C SER A 65 16.54 0.04 -16.12
N GLN A 66 16.52 -1.27 -16.38
CA GLN A 66 16.40 -1.83 -17.74
C GLN A 66 14.95 -1.92 -18.23
N GLY A 67 13.98 -1.51 -17.42
CA GLY A 67 12.56 -1.71 -17.70
C GLY A 67 12.17 -3.19 -17.68
N TYR A 68 10.96 -3.48 -18.14
CA TYR A 68 10.41 -4.83 -18.27
C TYR A 68 10.58 -5.42 -19.67
N LYS A 69 11.08 -4.65 -20.65
CA LYS A 69 11.39 -5.13 -22.01
C LYS A 69 10.21 -5.77 -22.74
N TYR A 70 9.05 -5.11 -22.68
CA TYR A 70 7.84 -5.49 -23.38
C TYR A 70 7.21 -4.28 -24.10
N ASP A 71 6.26 -4.55 -25.00
CA ASP A 71 5.48 -3.50 -25.66
C ASP A 71 4.36 -3.00 -24.74
N TRP A 72 4.54 -1.80 -24.20
CA TRP A 72 3.55 -1.16 -23.33
C TRP A 72 2.42 -0.55 -24.17
N ARG A 73 1.20 -0.98 -23.88
CA ARG A 73 -0.03 -0.67 -24.61
C ARG A 73 -0.83 0.44 -23.94
N LEU A 74 -1.19 1.48 -24.67
CA LEU A 74 -1.91 2.63 -24.11
C LEU A 74 -3.36 2.27 -23.80
N GLU A 75 -3.97 1.45 -24.65
CA GLU A 75 -5.32 0.91 -24.50
C GLU A 75 -5.50 0.15 -23.17
N GLU A 76 -4.49 -0.61 -22.74
CA GLU A 76 -4.49 -1.31 -21.45
C GLU A 76 -4.45 -0.34 -20.27
N ALA A 77 -3.77 0.79 -20.41
CA ALA A 77 -3.67 1.80 -19.37
C ALA A 77 -4.94 2.67 -19.25
N ARG A 78 -5.74 2.76 -20.33
CA ARG A 78 -6.99 3.51 -20.35
C ARG A 78 -8.15 2.77 -19.69
N LYS A 79 -8.13 1.43 -19.62
CA LYS A 79 -9.22 0.66 -19.01
C LYS A 79 -9.51 1.13 -17.59
N ASN A 80 -10.75 1.49 -17.31
CA ASN A 80 -11.21 1.81 -15.96
C ASN A 80 -11.52 0.52 -15.19
N LEU A 81 -11.29 0.59 -13.89
CA LEU A 81 -11.54 -0.48 -12.94
C LEU A 81 -12.03 0.10 -11.61
N LEU A 82 -12.55 -0.77 -10.75
CA LEU A 82 -12.70 -0.44 -9.34
C LEU A 82 -11.34 -0.59 -8.66
N ARG A 83 -10.90 0.46 -7.96
CA ARG A 83 -9.58 0.55 -7.33
C ARG A 83 -9.27 -0.68 -6.46
N THR A 84 -8.15 -1.35 -6.73
CA THR A 84 -7.79 -2.62 -6.06
C THR A 84 -6.97 -2.43 -4.77
N HIS A 85 -6.38 -1.25 -4.59
CA HIS A 85 -5.60 -0.85 -3.42
C HIS A 85 -5.48 0.68 -3.33
N THR A 86 -5.35 1.23 -2.13
CA THR A 86 -5.22 2.70 -1.92
C THR A 86 -3.88 3.27 -2.39
N THR A 87 -2.92 2.42 -2.78
CA THR A 87 -1.61 2.82 -3.34
C THR A 87 -1.72 3.67 -4.61
N SER A 88 -2.83 3.56 -5.35
CA SER A 88 -3.10 4.45 -6.48
C SER A 88 -3.37 5.90 -6.05
N ALA A 89 -4.02 6.10 -4.89
CA ALA A 89 -4.18 7.42 -4.29
C ALA A 89 -2.83 8.01 -3.85
N SER A 90 -1.94 7.17 -3.30
CA SER A 90 -0.54 7.56 -3.02
C SER A 90 0.20 7.94 -4.29
N ALA A 91 0.06 7.19 -5.39
CA ALA A 91 0.66 7.55 -6.68
C ALA A 91 0.20 8.92 -7.17
N ARG A 92 -1.11 9.21 -7.09
CA ARG A 92 -1.67 10.53 -7.42
C ARG A 92 -1.14 11.63 -6.51
N ALA A 93 -1.03 11.39 -5.21
CA ALA A 93 -0.52 12.36 -4.25
C ALA A 93 0.97 12.66 -4.46
N LEU A 94 1.80 11.63 -4.70
CA LEU A 94 3.22 11.78 -5.00
C LEU A 94 3.44 12.47 -6.35
N TYR A 95 2.61 12.17 -7.36
CA TYR A 95 2.63 12.88 -8.62
C TYR A 95 2.38 14.38 -8.45
N ARG A 96 1.34 14.77 -7.68
CA ARG A 96 1.06 16.18 -7.35
C ARG A 96 2.22 16.83 -6.58
N LEU A 97 2.79 16.14 -5.60
CA LEU A 97 3.95 16.61 -4.85
C LEU A 97 5.15 16.89 -5.79
N ALA A 98 5.40 16.03 -6.77
CA ALA A 98 6.48 16.17 -7.73
C ALA A 98 6.32 17.36 -8.70
N HIS A 99 5.12 17.94 -8.80
CA HIS A 99 4.83 19.12 -9.64
C HIS A 99 4.84 20.44 -8.87
N GLN A 100 5.17 20.42 -7.57
CA GLN A 100 5.40 21.64 -6.80
C GLN A 100 6.71 22.30 -7.24
N GLU A 101 6.78 23.64 -7.21
CA GLU A 101 7.99 24.39 -7.55
C GLU A 101 9.20 23.97 -6.71
N LYS A 102 8.96 23.64 -5.44
CA LYS A 102 9.96 23.17 -4.49
C LYS A 102 9.45 21.94 -3.78
N PHE A 103 10.28 20.91 -3.73
CA PHE A 103 10.01 19.72 -2.92
C PHE A 103 9.94 20.10 -1.44
N SER A 104 8.88 19.65 -0.77
CA SER A 104 8.73 19.70 0.68
C SER A 104 8.53 18.28 1.23
N PRO A 105 9.16 17.91 2.36
CA PRO A 105 8.92 16.62 3.01
C PRO A 105 7.47 16.48 3.45
N VAL A 106 6.88 15.31 3.23
CA VAL A 106 5.46 15.05 3.56
C VAL A 106 5.27 13.68 4.18
N LYS A 107 4.18 13.55 4.95
CA LYS A 107 3.69 12.30 5.52
C LYS A 107 2.20 12.22 5.24
N TYR A 108 1.78 11.31 4.38
CA TYR A 108 0.39 11.15 4.00
C TYR A 108 -0.21 9.84 4.48
N PHE A 109 -1.51 9.81 4.73
CA PHE A 109 -2.26 8.58 4.99
C PHE A 109 -3.61 8.59 4.29
N SER A 110 -4.19 7.41 4.13
CA SER A 110 -5.57 7.23 3.65
C SER A 110 -6.19 5.98 4.26
N ILE A 111 -7.49 6.02 4.52
CA ILE A 111 -8.29 4.86 4.91
C ILE A 111 -9.50 4.83 4.00
N ASP A 112 -9.57 3.88 3.10
CA ASP A 112 -10.68 3.83 2.15
C ASP A 112 -10.94 2.44 1.60
N ARG A 113 -12.10 2.28 0.99
CA ARG A 113 -12.57 1.05 0.37
C ARG A 113 -11.80 0.74 -0.91
N VAL A 114 -11.53 -0.55 -1.08
CA VAL A 114 -10.91 -1.16 -2.25
C VAL A 114 -11.68 -2.41 -2.65
N PHE A 115 -11.57 -2.80 -3.91
CA PHE A 115 -12.37 -3.87 -4.51
C PHE A 115 -11.45 -4.89 -5.17
N ARG A 116 -11.67 -6.18 -4.89
CA ARG A 116 -10.91 -7.27 -5.49
C ARG A 116 -11.85 -8.38 -5.91
N ASN A 117 -11.65 -8.91 -7.11
CA ASN A 117 -12.47 -10.00 -7.64
C ASN A 117 -11.96 -11.35 -7.13
N GLU A 118 -11.71 -11.48 -5.83
CA GLU A 118 -11.28 -12.75 -5.26
C GLU A 118 -12.48 -13.70 -5.12
N SER A 119 -12.23 -15.01 -5.22
CA SER A 119 -13.27 -16.02 -5.00
C SER A 119 -13.85 -15.84 -3.61
N LEU A 120 -15.13 -15.46 -3.54
CA LEU A 120 -15.85 -15.26 -2.28
C LEU A 120 -15.75 -16.52 -1.42
N ASP A 121 -15.00 -16.44 -0.33
CA ASP A 121 -15.02 -17.40 0.74
C ASP A 121 -15.40 -16.71 2.05
N ALA A 122 -15.52 -17.46 3.14
CA ALA A 122 -15.94 -16.94 4.44
C ALA A 122 -15.00 -15.84 5.01
N THR A 123 -13.84 -15.60 4.39
CA THR A 123 -12.80 -14.69 4.85
C THR A 123 -12.38 -13.64 3.80
N HIS A 124 -12.69 -13.83 2.52
CA HIS A 124 -12.35 -12.91 1.43
C HIS A 124 -13.59 -12.18 0.93
N LEU A 125 -13.75 -10.92 1.36
CA LEU A 125 -14.79 -10.03 0.89
C LEU A 125 -14.37 -9.37 -0.42
N ALA A 126 -15.30 -9.23 -1.37
CA ALA A 126 -15.07 -8.54 -2.63
C ALA A 126 -14.73 -7.04 -2.46
N GLU A 127 -15.09 -6.46 -1.31
CA GLU A 127 -14.71 -5.12 -0.89
C GLU A 127 -14.28 -5.11 0.58
N PHE A 128 -13.23 -4.33 0.88
CA PHE A 128 -12.75 -4.10 2.25
C PHE A 128 -12.06 -2.74 2.35
N HIS A 129 -11.79 -2.28 3.57
CA HIS A 129 -11.09 -1.01 3.80
C HIS A 129 -9.58 -1.26 3.94
N GLN A 130 -8.78 -0.50 3.20
CA GLN A 130 -7.32 -0.52 3.27
C GLN A 130 -6.82 0.76 3.94
N VAL A 131 -5.95 0.59 4.94
CA VAL A 131 -5.21 1.68 5.59
C VAL A 131 -3.83 1.76 4.95
N GLU A 132 -3.42 2.94 4.48
CA GLU A 132 -2.10 3.16 3.91
C GLU A 132 -1.46 4.44 4.45
N GLY A 133 -0.14 4.42 4.62
CA GLY A 133 0.66 5.58 4.97
C GLY A 133 1.92 5.66 4.12
N VAL A 134 2.25 6.85 3.62
CA VAL A 134 3.45 7.13 2.82
C VAL A 134 4.22 8.30 3.41
N VAL A 135 5.55 8.18 3.46
CA VAL A 135 6.46 9.26 3.87
C VAL A 135 7.42 9.54 2.71
N ALA A 136 7.49 10.80 2.29
CA ALA A 136 8.41 11.25 1.25
C ALA A 136 9.33 12.32 1.83
N ASP A 137 10.63 12.01 1.88
CA ASP A 137 11.69 12.89 2.36
C ASP A 137 13.02 12.48 1.72
N ARG A 138 14.05 13.30 1.88
CA ARG A 138 15.41 13.02 1.39
C ARG A 138 16.14 12.08 2.34
N GLY A 139 16.84 11.10 1.79
CA GLY A 139 17.70 10.20 2.58
C GLY A 139 16.93 9.24 3.49
N LEU A 140 15.67 8.90 3.15
CA LEU A 140 14.96 7.85 3.85
C LEU A 140 15.66 6.50 3.65
N THR A 141 15.64 5.67 4.69
CA THR A 141 16.30 4.37 4.73
C THR A 141 15.32 3.31 5.22
N LEU A 142 15.69 2.04 5.06
CA LEU A 142 14.91 0.93 5.60
C LEU A 142 14.71 1.06 7.12
N GLY A 143 15.71 1.57 7.83
CA GLY A 143 15.63 1.82 9.28
C GLY A 143 14.56 2.86 9.64
N HIS A 144 14.38 3.90 8.81
CA HIS A 144 13.31 4.88 8.99
C HIS A 144 11.92 4.25 8.84
N LEU A 145 11.73 3.40 7.82
CA LEU A 145 10.48 2.66 7.62
C LEU A 145 10.16 1.75 8.82
N MET A 146 11.13 0.95 9.27
CA MET A 146 10.97 0.08 10.44
C MET A 146 10.66 0.89 11.71
N GLY A 147 11.29 2.05 11.89
CA GLY A 147 11.04 2.96 13.01
C GLY A 147 9.61 3.51 13.01
N ILE A 148 9.10 3.94 11.86
CA ILE A 148 7.73 4.40 11.69
C ILE A 148 6.74 3.26 11.99
N LEU A 149 6.96 2.07 11.46
CA LEU A 149 6.11 0.90 11.70
C LEU A 149 6.07 0.54 13.20
N ARG A 150 7.21 0.54 13.88
CA ARG A 150 7.27 0.34 15.34
C ARG A 150 6.47 1.39 16.11
N GLN A 151 6.55 2.66 15.71
CA GLN A 151 5.79 3.74 16.35
C GLN A 151 4.28 3.66 16.07
N PHE A 152 3.90 3.25 14.86
CA PHE A 152 2.51 3.07 14.47
C PHE A 152 1.86 1.94 15.27
N PHE A 153 2.47 0.76 15.24
CA PHE A 153 1.96 -0.42 15.94
C PHE A 153 1.98 -0.23 17.46
N SER A 154 2.99 0.44 18.05
CA SER A 154 3.00 0.68 19.50
C SER A 154 1.81 1.51 19.98
N LYS A 155 1.36 2.48 19.17
CA LYS A 155 0.16 3.28 19.45
C LYS A 155 -1.15 2.48 19.31
N LEU A 156 -1.15 1.40 18.54
CA LEU A 156 -2.28 0.45 18.45
C LEU A 156 -2.28 -0.58 19.59
N GLY A 157 -1.44 -0.40 20.62
CA GLY A 157 -1.26 -1.36 21.70
C GLY A 157 -0.29 -2.49 21.36
N MET A 158 0.44 -2.38 20.24
CA MET A 158 1.36 -3.40 19.75
C MET A 158 2.83 -2.97 19.88
N GLY A 159 3.47 -3.16 21.04
CA GLY A 159 4.92 -2.87 21.18
C GLY A 159 5.42 -2.31 22.51
N GLY A 160 4.72 -2.52 23.62
CA GLY A 160 5.26 -2.23 24.95
C GLY A 160 6.37 -3.21 25.35
N PRO A 161 7.29 -2.85 26.27
CA PRO A 161 8.24 -3.82 26.83
C PRO A 161 7.47 -4.98 27.48
N PRO A 162 8.01 -6.22 27.46
CA PRO A 162 7.36 -7.35 28.12
C PRO A 162 7.14 -7.01 29.58
N GLY A 163 5.88 -7.02 30.02
CA GLY A 163 5.55 -6.91 31.43
C GLY A 163 6.27 -8.02 32.17
N ARG A 164 7.21 -7.65 33.05
CA ARG A 164 7.72 -8.57 34.07
C ARG A 164 6.49 -9.09 34.82
N GLY A 165 6.28 -10.40 34.78
CA GLY A 165 5.24 -11.03 35.58
C GLY A 165 5.41 -10.62 37.05
N GLN A 166 4.36 -10.04 37.62
CA GLN A 166 4.22 -9.84 39.06
C GLN A 166 2.73 -9.64 39.40
N GLY A 167 2.19 -10.61 40.15
CA GLY A 167 1.10 -10.52 41.15
C GLY A 167 -0.16 -9.67 40.86
N ALA A 168 -1.32 -10.34 40.88
CA ALA A 168 -2.60 -9.68 41.22
C ALA A 168 -2.56 -9.15 42.69
N PRO A 169 -3.36 -8.15 43.10
CA PRO A 169 -4.81 -8.36 43.30
C PRO A 169 -5.78 -7.17 43.04
N GLN A 170 -7.03 -7.56 42.72
CA GLN A 170 -8.35 -7.04 43.11
C GLN A 170 -8.65 -5.51 43.15
N GLY A 171 -9.55 -5.08 42.26
CA GLY A 171 -10.28 -3.79 42.26
C GLY A 171 -11.52 -3.87 41.34
N PRO A 172 -12.53 -2.98 41.50
CA PRO A 172 -13.83 -3.09 40.82
C PRO A 172 -13.69 -2.86 39.30
N PRO A 173 -14.69 -3.24 38.47
CA PRO A 173 -14.52 -3.34 37.03
C PRO A 173 -14.34 -1.96 36.41
N SER A 174 -13.09 -1.57 36.16
CA SER A 174 -12.75 -0.56 35.18
C SER A 174 -13.06 -1.10 33.78
N LEU A 175 -13.46 -0.20 32.87
CA LEU A 175 -13.68 -0.41 31.43
C LEU A 175 -12.80 -1.52 30.83
N PRO A 176 -13.30 -2.28 29.82
CA PRO A 176 -12.61 -3.44 29.31
C PRO A 176 -11.15 -3.09 28.98
N THR A 177 -10.25 -3.58 29.81
CA THR A 177 -8.82 -3.51 29.59
C THR A 177 -8.55 -4.22 28.29
N LEU A 178 -8.16 -3.45 27.26
CA LEU A 178 -7.58 -3.97 26.02
C LEU A 178 -6.61 -5.10 26.39
N SER A 179 -6.88 -6.30 25.87
CA SER A 179 -6.08 -7.50 26.07
C SER A 179 -4.59 -7.20 26.00
N PRO A 180 -3.72 -7.83 26.83
CA PRO A 180 -2.28 -7.56 26.83
C PRO A 180 -1.74 -7.69 25.42
N GLY A 181 -1.40 -6.52 24.87
CA GLY A 181 -1.27 -6.32 23.44
C GLY A 181 0.00 -6.94 22.87
N ILE A 182 -0.16 -7.46 21.66
CA ILE A 182 0.80 -7.80 20.62
C ILE A 182 2.18 -7.07 20.75
N THR A 183 3.10 -7.52 21.61
CA THR A 183 4.30 -6.72 21.99
C THR A 183 5.52 -6.89 21.09
N GLN A 184 5.54 -7.87 20.19
CA GLN A 184 6.75 -8.24 19.46
C GLN A 184 6.58 -8.09 17.94
N LEU A 185 7.28 -7.14 17.32
CA LEU A 185 7.32 -7.02 15.85
C LEU A 185 8.52 -7.74 15.25
N ARG A 186 8.28 -8.50 14.17
CA ARG A 186 9.29 -9.07 13.28
C ARG A 186 9.06 -8.55 11.87
N PHE A 187 10.15 -8.40 11.11
CA PHE A 187 10.11 -7.98 9.72
C PHE A 187 10.67 -9.10 8.86
N LYS A 188 9.97 -9.44 7.79
CA LYS A 188 10.36 -10.49 6.85
C LYS A 188 10.48 -9.87 5.45
N PRO A 189 11.58 -10.11 4.71
CA PRO A 189 11.67 -9.69 3.32
C PRO A 189 10.48 -10.20 2.49
N ALA A 190 9.95 -9.35 1.63
CA ALA A 190 8.81 -9.65 0.78
C ALA A 190 9.07 -9.14 -0.65
N TYR A 191 8.07 -9.31 -1.53
CA TYR A 191 8.10 -8.78 -2.87
C TYR A 191 6.81 -8.00 -3.15
N ASN A 192 6.94 -6.73 -3.50
CA ASN A 192 5.89 -5.97 -4.15
C ASN A 192 6.47 -5.38 -5.46
N PRO A 193 5.72 -5.38 -6.59
CA PRO A 193 6.22 -4.85 -7.85
C PRO A 193 6.71 -3.40 -7.80
N TYR A 194 6.11 -2.60 -6.90
CA TYR A 194 6.32 -1.16 -6.77
C TYR A 194 7.27 -0.76 -5.64
N THR A 195 7.82 -1.70 -4.86
CA THR A 195 8.79 -1.39 -3.79
C THR A 195 10.07 -2.21 -3.86
N GLU A 196 11.20 -1.57 -3.58
CA GLU A 196 12.51 -2.20 -3.42
C GLU A 196 13.37 -1.37 -2.44
N PRO A 197 13.70 -1.88 -1.24
CA PRO A 197 13.28 -3.16 -0.64
C PRO A 197 11.80 -3.18 -0.18
N SER A 198 11.27 -4.40 0.04
CA SER A 198 9.92 -4.67 0.57
C SER A 198 9.99 -5.55 1.82
N MET A 199 9.05 -5.37 2.77
CA MET A 199 8.93 -6.21 3.95
C MET A 199 7.48 -6.39 4.42
N GLU A 200 7.18 -7.61 4.86
CA GLU A 200 6.02 -7.94 5.68
C GLU A 200 6.34 -7.69 7.16
N VAL A 201 5.33 -7.26 7.92
CA VAL A 201 5.40 -7.01 9.35
C VAL A 201 4.57 -8.07 10.07
N PHE A 202 5.20 -8.80 10.98
CA PHE A 202 4.56 -9.84 11.77
C PHE A 202 4.53 -9.44 13.23
N SER A 203 3.49 -9.90 13.92
CA SER A 203 3.41 -9.77 15.35
C SER A 203 2.86 -11.01 16.04
N TYR A 204 3.32 -11.26 17.27
CA TYR A 204 2.92 -12.44 18.02
C TYR A 204 1.53 -12.24 18.63
N HIS A 205 0.61 -13.17 18.35
CA HIS A 205 -0.75 -13.13 18.87
C HIS A 205 -0.91 -14.16 20.01
N GLU A 206 -1.00 -13.67 21.26
CA GLU A 206 -1.03 -14.51 22.47
C GLU A 206 -2.16 -15.55 22.45
N GLY A 207 -3.36 -15.16 22.02
CA GLY A 207 -4.51 -16.08 21.96
C GLY A 207 -4.37 -17.20 20.93
N LEU A 208 -3.56 -17.00 19.88
CA LEU A 208 -3.34 -17.98 18.81
C LEU A 208 -1.99 -18.68 18.94
N LYS A 209 -1.15 -18.24 19.89
CA LYS A 209 0.20 -18.71 20.14
C LYS A 209 1.09 -18.78 18.89
N LYS A 210 0.89 -17.87 17.93
CA LYS A 210 1.62 -17.84 16.65
C LYS A 210 1.93 -16.42 16.20
N TRP A 211 2.89 -16.31 15.30
CA TRP A 211 3.16 -15.08 14.55
C TRP A 211 2.10 -14.90 13.48
N VAL A 212 1.51 -13.70 13.42
CA VAL A 212 0.47 -13.31 12.48
C VAL A 212 0.97 -12.10 11.70
N GLU A 213 0.74 -12.08 10.40
CA GLU A 213 1.01 -10.90 9.57
C GLU A 213 0.05 -9.77 9.96
N VAL A 214 0.60 -8.58 10.19
CA VAL A 214 -0.17 -7.40 10.61
C VAL A 214 -0.02 -6.22 9.65
N GLY A 215 0.79 -6.37 8.60
CA GLY A 215 0.92 -5.37 7.55
C GLY A 215 2.01 -5.69 6.54
N ASN A 216 1.96 -5.00 5.40
CA ASN A 216 2.96 -5.04 4.33
C ASN A 216 3.51 -3.63 4.10
N SER A 217 4.76 -3.51 3.66
CA SER A 217 5.43 -2.22 3.46
C SER A 217 6.63 -2.32 2.50
N GLY A 218 7.14 -1.17 2.08
CA GLY A 218 8.39 -1.09 1.32
C GLY A 218 8.79 0.34 0.99
N ILE A 219 9.88 0.48 0.23
CA ILE A 219 10.35 1.76 -0.30
C ILE A 219 10.04 1.79 -1.79
N PHE A 220 9.28 2.80 -2.27
CA PHE A 220 8.92 2.90 -3.68
C PHE A 220 10.15 2.87 -4.59
N ARG A 221 10.03 2.15 -5.71
CA ARG A 221 11.07 2.08 -6.75
C ARG A 221 11.31 3.48 -7.36
N PRO A 222 12.55 3.78 -7.81
CA PRO A 222 12.89 5.04 -8.47
C PRO A 222 12.31 5.16 -9.89
#